data_AF-A0A3B0LX09-F1
#
_entry.id   AF-A0A3B0LX09-F1
#
_cell.length_a   1.000
_cell.length_b   1.000
_cell.length_c   1.000
_cell.angle_alpha   90.00
_cell.angle_beta   90.00
_cell.angle_gamma   90.00
#
_symmetry.space_group_name_H-M   'P 1'
#
loop_
_entity.id
_entity.type
_entity.pdbx_description
1 polymer ?
#
loop_
_entity_poly.entity_id
_entity_poly.type
_entity_poly.pdbx_seq_one_letter_code
_entity_poly.pdbx_strand_id
1 'polypeptide(L)' 'MNKPIKVGLIGYGFAGKTFHVPFITTIEGFQLLAIVSSDEHKVKKDWPNVSVFA' A
#
# COMPACT_ATOMS: atom_id res chain seq x y z
N MET A 1 6.79 -22.78 4.60
CA MET A 1 6.28 -21.63 3.82
C MET A 1 7.01 -20.38 4.27
N ASN A 2 7.56 -19.60 3.33
CA ASN A 2 8.29 -18.38 3.68
C ASN A 2 7.29 -17.27 4.05
N LYS A 3 7.61 -16.45 5.06
CA LYS A 3 6.74 -15.32 5.44
C LYS A 3 6.75 -14.26 4.34
N PRO A 4 5.61 -13.61 4.04
CA PRO A 4 5.56 -12.56 3.02
C PRO A 4 6.40 -11.35 3.45
N ILE A 5 6.99 -10.68 2.48
CA ILE A 5 7.67 -9.41 2.62
C ILE A 5 6.61 -8.35 2.90
N LYS A 6 6.70 -7.75 4.09
CA LYS A 6 5.81 -6.68 4.53
C LYS A 6 6.26 -5.36 3.91
N VAL A 7 5.34 -4.68 3.23
CA VAL A 7 5.64 -3.45 2.50
C VAL A 7 4.90 -2.27 3.10
N GLY A 8 5.64 -1.19 3.34
CA GLY A 8 5.11 0.16 3.55
C GLY A 8 5.39 1.02 2.33
N LEU A 9 4.38 1.70 1.80
CA LEU A 9 4.52 2.63 0.68
C LEU A 9 4.60 4.08 1.19
N ILE A 10 5.55 4.86 0.71
CA ILE A 10 5.62 6.30 1.00
C ILE A 10 5.08 7.09 -0.19
N GLY A 11 3.99 7.83 0.05
CA GLY A 11 3.32 8.64 -0.95
C GLY A 11 2.22 7.88 -1.72
N TYR A 12 1.01 8.43 -1.71
CA TYR A 12 -0.14 7.91 -2.47
C TYR A 12 -0.57 8.83 -3.62
N GLY A 13 0.44 9.29 -4.39
CA GLY A 13 0.27 10.03 -5.63
C GLY A 13 -0.09 9.13 -6.82
N PHE A 14 0.07 9.63 -8.05
CA PHE A 14 -0.20 8.85 -9.27
C PHE A 14 0.65 7.57 -9.34
N ALA A 15 1.96 7.68 -9.10
CA ALA A 15 2.85 6.53 -9.21
C ALA A 15 2.58 5.46 -8.14
N GLY A 16 2.39 5.89 -6.89
CA GLY A 16 2.05 5.01 -5.76
C GLY A 16 0.76 4.23 -6.02
N LYS A 17 -0.31 4.93 -6.41
CA LYS A 17 -1.63 4.34 -6.64
C LYS A 17 -1.69 3.45 -7.89
N THR A 18 -1.15 3.90 -9.02
CA THR A 18 -1.36 3.26 -10.33
C THR A 18 -0.33 2.17 -10.63
N PHE A 19 0.90 2.31 -10.14
CA PHE A 19 1.98 1.35 -10.43
C PHE A 19 2.35 0.54 -9.19
N HIS A 20 2.83 1.18 -8.12
CA HIS A 20 3.42 0.44 -7.01
C HIS A 20 2.43 -0.49 -6.27
N VAL A 21 1.25 0.02 -5.88
CA VAL A 21 0.29 -0.78 -5.12
C VAL A 21 -0.24 -1.99 -5.91
N PRO A 22 -0.62 -1.87 -7.19
CA PRO A 22 -1.02 -3.03 -8.00
C PRO A 22 0.04 -4.13 -8.04
N PHE A 23 1.33 -3.79 -8.21
CA PHE A 23 2.40 -4.80 -8.18
C PHE A 23 2.56 -5.45 -6.79
N ILE A 24 2.59 -4.65 -5.71
CA ILE A 24 2.77 -5.17 -4.34
C ILE A 24 1.65 -6.15 -3.96
N THR A 25 0.43 -5.90 -4.43
CA THR A 25 -0.75 -6.68 -4.03
C THR A 25 -1.02 -7.89 -4.93
N THR A 26 -0.38 -7.97 -6.10
CA THR A 26 -0.55 -9.07 -7.06
C THR A 26 0.58 -10.09 -7.01
N ILE A 27 1.78 -9.69 -6.58
CA ILE A 27 2.94 -10.60 -6.51
C ILE A 27 2.86 -11.43 -5.23
N GLU A 28 2.83 -12.75 -5.38
CA GLU A 28 2.87 -13.68 -4.26
C GLU A 28 4.15 -13.45 -3.43
N GLY A 29 3.99 -13.49 -2.10
CA GLY A 29 5.09 -13.24 -1.17
C GLY A 29 5.27 -11.77 -0.81
N PHE A 30 4.44 -10.85 -1.29
CA PHE A 30 4.35 -9.48 -0.80
C PHE A 30 3.02 -9.23 -0.08
N GLN A 31 3.07 -8.35 0.92
CA GLN A 31 1.89 -7.90 1.66
C GLN A 31 1.98 -6.41 1.95
N LEU A 32 1.06 -5.63 1.38
CA LEU A 32 0.93 -4.20 1.69
C LEU A 32 0.29 -4.04 3.08
N LEU A 33 1.00 -3.40 4.01
CA LEU A 33 0.52 -3.17 5.38
C LEU A 33 0.30 -1.70 5.72
N ALA A 34 1.07 -0.80 5.09
CA ALA A 34 1.03 0.62 5.41
C ALA A 34 1.19 1.51 4.18
N ILE A 35 0.55 2.67 4.19
CA ILE A 35 0.76 3.76 3.24
C ILE A 35 0.96 5.06 4.02
N VAL A 36 2.03 5.79 3.74
CA VAL A 36 2.23 7.16 4.21
C VAL A 36 1.58 8.12 3.21
N SER A 37 0.61 8.90 3.64
CA SER A 37 -0.07 9.88 2.80
C SER A 37 -0.65 11.01 3.64
N SER A 38 -0.57 12.24 3.13
CA SER A 38 -1.27 13.39 3.69
C SER A 38 -2.80 13.33 3.52
N ASP A 39 -3.32 12.42 2.70
CA ASP A 39 -4.76 12.23 2.45
C ASP A 39 -5.18 10.80 2.78
N GLU A 40 -5.56 10.58 4.04
CA GLU A 40 -6.00 9.26 4.52
C GLU A 40 -7.29 8.80 3.85
N HIS A 41 -8.24 9.70 3.61
CA HIS A 41 -9.51 9.34 2.98
C HIS A 41 -9.31 8.76 1.59
N LYS A 42 -8.40 9.34 0.80
CA LYS A 42 -8.03 8.81 -0.51
C LYS A 42 -7.46 7.39 -0.42
N VAL A 43 -6.60 7.13 0.55
CA VAL A 43 -6.03 5.78 0.75
C VAL A 43 -7.11 4.79 1.17
N LYS A 44 -7.91 5.14 2.19
CA LYS A 44 -8.93 4.25 2.78
C LYS A 44 -10.08 3.93 1.83
N LYS A 45 -10.37 4.81 0.87
CA LYS A 45 -11.34 4.53 -0.21
C LYS A 45 -10.92 3.32 -1.05
N ASP A 46 -9.63 3.21 -1.35
CA ASP A 46 -9.10 2.12 -2.15
C ASP A 46 -8.67 0.91 -1.29
N TRP A 47 -8.15 1.16 -0.07
CA TRP A 47 -7.57 0.16 0.84
C TRP A 47 -8.04 0.35 2.28
N PRO A 48 -9.27 -0.08 2.64
CA PRO A 48 -9.86 0.17 3.95
C PRO A 48 -9.03 -0.36 5.14
N ASN A 49 -8.35 -1.50 4.92
CA ASN A 49 -7.65 -2.25 5.96
C ASN A 49 -6.16 -1.92 6.10
N VAL A 50 -5.60 -1.06 5.23
CA VAL A 50 -4.19 -0.67 5.29
C VAL A 50 -4.00 0.43 6.33
N SER A 51 -2.96 0.36 7.15
CA SER A 51 -2.63 1.43 8.10
C SER A 51 -2.16 2.68 7.35
N VAL A 52 -2.66 3.85 7.74
CA VAL A 52 -2.26 5.13 7.12
C VAL A 52 -1.49 5.96 8.13
N PHE A 53 -0.39 6.56 7.67
CA PHE A 53 0.46 7.46 8.46
C PHE A 53 0.64 8.78 7.71
N ALA A 54 0.91 9.88 8.45
CA ALA A 54 1.21 11.20 7.92
C ALA A 54 2.69 11.52 8.06
#